data_AF-A0A838G495-F1
#
_entry.id   AF-A0A838G495-F1
#
_cell.length_a   1.000
_cell.length_b   1.000
_cell.length_c   1.000
_cell.angle_alpha   90.00
_cell.angle_beta   90.00
_cell.angle_gamma   90.00
#
_symmetry.space_group_name_H-M   'P 1'
#
loop_
_entity.id
_entity.type
_entity.pdbx_description
1 polymer ?
#
loop_
_entity_poly.entity_id
_entity_poly.type
_entity_poly.pdbx_seq_one_letter_code
_entity_poly.pdbx_strand_id
1 'polypeptide(L)'
;MLTGFKEFIMRGNLVELAVAFIIGGAFATVVSSFAALILAAIAKIFGSETPDMTAYKPGDLPLGVFLTATITFLILAAIIYFFVVTPYNKLQARMAQGDEPAPPSADIALLTEIRDLLAGRAGSGNVQGGGGLT
;
A
#
# COMPACT_ATOMS: atom_id res chain seq x y z
N MET A 1 9.93 23.79 -24.91
CA MET A 1 9.40 22.42 -24.81
C MET A 1 10.20 21.56 -23.82
N LEU A 2 11.49 21.30 -24.05
CA LEU A 2 12.35 20.56 -23.12
C LEU A 2 12.46 21.19 -21.71
N THR A 3 12.50 22.52 -21.60
CA THR A 3 12.52 23.23 -20.31
C THR A 3 11.22 23.04 -19.52
N GLY A 4 10.06 23.18 -20.17
CA GLY A 4 8.76 22.98 -19.53
C GLY A 4 8.48 21.52 -19.16
N PHE A 5 9.03 20.56 -19.91
CA PHE A 5 9.01 19.15 -19.55
C PHE A 5 9.88 18.86 -18.31
N LYS A 6 11.08 19.46 -18.23
CA LYS A 6 11.94 19.38 -17.04
C LYS A 6 11.23 19.98 -15.81
N GLU A 7 10.60 21.15 -15.93
CA GLU A 7 9.79 21.76 -14.85
C GLU A 7 8.56 20.93 -14.45
N PHE A 8 8.00 20.16 -15.38
CA PHE A 8 6.93 19.21 -15.09
C PHE A 8 7.41 17.99 -14.31
N ILE A 9 8.54 17.39 -14.70
CA ILE A 9 9.14 16.28 -13.96
C ILE A 9 9.69 16.73 -12.60
N MET A 10 10.26 17.93 -12.52
CA MET A 10 10.81 18.50 -11.28
C MET A 10 9.75 18.90 -10.24
N ARG A 11 8.45 18.76 -10.53
CA ARG A 11 7.37 18.97 -9.54
C ARG A 11 7.34 17.94 -8.40
N GLY A 12 8.33 17.05 -8.28
CA GLY A 12 8.53 16.09 -7.19
C GLY A 12 7.56 14.92 -7.24
N ASN A 13 6.27 15.21 -7.16
CA ASN A 13 5.17 14.26 -7.17
C ASN A 13 5.15 13.34 -8.41
N LEU A 14 5.64 13.82 -9.57
CA LEU A 14 5.63 13.02 -10.80
C LEU A 14 6.69 11.91 -10.80
N VAL A 15 7.88 12.18 -10.24
CA VAL A 15 8.99 11.22 -10.21
C VAL A 15 8.65 10.07 -9.28
N GLU A 16 8.10 10.37 -8.10
CA GLU A 16 7.67 9.36 -7.13
C GLU A 16 6.56 8.46 -7.70
N LEU A 17 5.55 9.05 -8.35
CA LEU A 17 4.49 8.28 -9.02
C LEU A 17 5.03 7.42 -10.17
N ALA A 18 5.95 7.94 -10.97
CA ALA A 18 6.56 7.20 -12.06
C ALA A 18 7.36 6.00 -11.54
N VAL A 19 8.15 6.20 -10.49
CA VAL A 19 8.92 5.13 -9.85
C VAL A 19 7.97 4.08 -9.24
N ALA A 20 6.93 4.51 -8.52
CA ALA A 20 5.93 3.61 -7.95
C ALA A 20 5.25 2.74 -9.03
N PHE A 21 4.89 3.33 -10.18
CA PHE A 21 4.27 2.60 -11.28
C PHE A 21 5.22 1.57 -11.92
N ILE A 22 6.47 1.95 -12.19
CA ILE A 22 7.48 1.06 -12.78
C ILE A 22 7.79 -0.11 -11.84
N ILE A 23 7.98 0.17 -10.55
CA ILE A 23 8.24 -0.86 -9.53
C ILE A 23 7.01 -1.76 -9.38
N GLY A 24 5.80 -1.19 -9.33
CA GLY A 24 4.56 -1.95 -9.25
C GLY A 24 4.37 -2.91 -10.42
N GLY A 25 4.65 -2.45 -11.65
CA GLY A 25 4.62 -3.29 -12.85
C GLY A 25 5.64 -4.43 -12.81
N ALA A 26 6.90 -4.12 -12.50
CA ALA A 26 7.96 -5.13 -12.41
C ALA A 26 7.67 -6.16 -11.30
N PHE A 27 7.19 -5.70 -10.15
CA PHE A 27 6.81 -6.56 -9.03
C PHE A 27 5.66 -7.49 -9.38
N ALA A 28 4.62 -6.97 -10.05
CA ALA A 28 3.49 -7.79 -10.51
C ALA A 28 3.95 -8.92 -11.43
N THR A 29 4.93 -8.69 -12.31
CA THR A 29 5.51 -9.73 -13.17
C THR A 29 6.21 -10.83 -12.36
N VAL A 30 6.99 -10.47 -11.34
CA VAL A 30 7.69 -11.45 -10.48
C VAL A 30 6.71 -12.29 -9.67
N VAL A 31 5.68 -11.65 -9.10
CA VAL A 31 4.67 -12.38 -8.32
C VAL A 31 3.84 -13.29 -9.24
N SER A 32 3.47 -12.81 -10.42
CA SER A 32 2.72 -13.60 -11.41
C SER A 32 3.51 -14.82 -11.88
N SER A 33 4.81 -14.68 -12.18
CA SER A 33 5.65 -15.80 -12.60
C SER A 33 5.81 -16.83 -11.48
N PHE A 34 5.99 -16.38 -10.23
CA PHE A 34 6.03 -17.27 -9.07
C PHE A 34 4.70 -18.00 -8.85
N ALA A 35 3.56 -17.30 -8.96
CA ALA A 35 2.24 -17.91 -8.86
C ALA A 35 2.01 -18.96 -9.95
N ALA A 36 2.45 -18.69 -11.18
CA ALA A 36 2.38 -19.65 -12.28
C ALA A 36 3.21 -20.92 -12.01
N LEU A 37 4.40 -20.79 -11.40
CA LEU A 37 5.23 -21.94 -11.00
C LEU A 37 4.53 -22.81 -9.95
N ILE A 38 3.90 -22.19 -8.95
CA ILE A 38 3.13 -22.91 -7.93
C ILE A 38 1.90 -23.58 -8.56
N LEU A 39 1.20 -22.88 -9.45
CA LEU A 39 0.05 -23.43 -10.16
C LEU A 39 0.44 -24.66 -10.99
N ALA A 40 1.55 -24.60 -11.71
CA ALA A 40 2.09 -25.71 -12.49
C ALA A 40 2.51 -26.90 -11.58
N ALA A 41 3.10 -26.63 -10.42
CA ALA A 41 3.46 -27.66 -9.45
C ALA A 41 2.21 -28.36 -8.89
N ILE A 42 1.17 -27.60 -8.54
CA ILE A 42 -0.12 -28.13 -8.08
C ILE A 42 -0.78 -28.95 -9.19
N ALA A 43 -0.87 -28.41 -10.41
CA ALA A 43 -1.47 -29.10 -11.56
C ALA A 43 -0.81 -30.46 -11.81
N LYS A 44 0.53 -30.52 -11.76
CA LYS A 44 1.30 -31.76 -11.89
C LYS A 44 1.01 -32.79 -10.80
N ILE A 45 0.76 -32.35 -9.56
CA ILE A 45 0.40 -33.25 -8.44
C ILE A 45 -1.02 -33.81 -8.63
N PHE A 46 -1.95 -33.01 -9.14
CA PHE A 46 -3.33 -33.41 -9.39
C PHE A 46 -3.54 -34.11 -10.75
N GLY A 47 -2.47 -34.35 -11.51
CA GLY A 47 -2.50 -35.10 -12.77
C GLY A 47 -3.14 -34.36 -13.94
N SER A 48 -3.25 -33.03 -13.88
CA SER A 48 -3.74 -32.20 -14.99
C SER A 48 -2.63 -31.27 -15.50
N GLU A 49 -2.57 -31.03 -16.81
CA GLU A 49 -1.57 -30.11 -17.39
C GLU A 49 -1.95 -28.63 -17.19
N THR A 50 -3.22 -28.37 -16.92
CA THR A 50 -3.80 -27.07 -16.57
C THR A 50 -4.98 -27.29 -15.60
N PRO A 51 -5.34 -26.31 -14.74
CA PRO A 51 -6.65 -26.28 -14.10
C PRO A 51 -7.72 -25.94 -15.14
N ASP A 52 -7.80 -26.73 -16.21
CA ASP A 52 -8.78 -26.55 -17.28
C ASP A 52 -10.06 -27.27 -16.90
N MET A 53 -11.04 -26.51 -16.45
CA MET A 53 -12.43 -26.97 -16.39
C MET A 53 -13.15 -26.71 -17.72
N THR A 54 -12.41 -26.44 -18.80
CA THR A 54 -12.92 -26.23 -20.18
C THR A 54 -13.63 -27.45 -20.77
N ALA A 55 -13.47 -28.63 -20.17
CA ALA A 55 -14.25 -29.81 -20.52
C ALA A 55 -15.75 -29.70 -20.12
N TYR A 56 -16.10 -28.77 -19.21
CA TYR A 56 -17.49 -28.53 -18.81
C TYR A 56 -18.08 -27.36 -19.59
N LYS A 57 -18.69 -27.66 -20.74
CA LYS A 57 -19.47 -26.73 -21.57
C LYS A 57 -20.97 -27.09 -21.51
N PRO A 58 -21.73 -26.67 -20.49
CA PRO A 58 -23.17 -26.75 -20.57
C PRO A 58 -23.65 -25.64 -21.52
N GLY A 59 -23.93 -25.99 -22.79
CA GLY A 59 -24.56 -25.09 -23.76
C GLY A 59 -23.65 -24.02 -24.37
N ASP A 60 -22.42 -24.36 -24.74
CA ASP A 60 -21.46 -23.46 -25.43
C ASP A 60 -20.99 -22.21 -24.66
N LEU A 61 -21.38 -22.04 -23.39
CA LEU A 61 -20.81 -21.00 -22.54
C LEU A 61 -19.42 -21.43 -22.03
N PRO A 62 -18.38 -20.56 -22.15
CA PRO A 62 -17.02 -20.86 -21.70
C PRO A 62 -16.85 -20.72 -20.17
N LEU A 63 -17.75 -21.35 -19.40
CA LEU A 63 -17.72 -21.34 -17.92
C LEU A 63 -16.41 -21.94 -17.38
N GLY A 64 -15.81 -22.90 -18.09
CA GLY A 64 -14.52 -23.48 -17.74
C GLY A 64 -13.40 -22.44 -17.64
N VAL A 65 -13.31 -21.52 -18.61
CA VAL A 65 -12.27 -20.47 -18.64
C VAL A 65 -12.44 -19.49 -17.48
N PHE A 66 -13.69 -19.11 -17.17
CA PHE A 66 -13.99 -18.22 -16.05
C PHE A 66 -13.61 -18.85 -14.71
N LEU A 67 -13.91 -20.15 -14.52
CA LEU A 67 -13.57 -20.86 -13.31
C LEU A 67 -12.06 -21.04 -13.14
N THR A 68 -11.35 -21.36 -14.23
CA THR A 68 -9.87 -21.38 -14.26
C THR A 68 -9.28 -20.02 -13.88
N ALA A 69 -9.79 -18.94 -14.44
CA ALA A 69 -9.34 -17.58 -14.11
C ALA A 69 -9.61 -17.22 -12.64
N THR A 70 -10.76 -17.62 -12.10
CA THR A 70 -11.12 -17.40 -10.70
C THR A 70 -10.19 -18.14 -9.74
N ILE A 71 -9.89 -19.41 -10.01
CA ILE A 71 -8.95 -20.21 -9.20
C ILE A 71 -7.55 -19.60 -9.25
N THR A 72 -7.10 -19.21 -10.44
CA THR A 72 -5.79 -18.56 -10.64
C THR A 72 -5.71 -17.24 -9.85
N PHE A 73 -6.77 -16.43 -9.88
CA PHE A 73 -6.86 -15.19 -9.11
C PHE A 73 -6.79 -15.45 -7.59
N LEU A 74 -7.52 -16.44 -7.09
CA LEU A 74 -7.48 -16.79 -5.66
C LEU A 74 -6.09 -17.24 -5.21
N ILE A 75 -5.39 -18.01 -6.03
CA ILE A 75 -4.01 -18.45 -5.74
C ILE A 75 -3.06 -17.24 -5.72
N LEU A 76 -3.15 -16.37 -6.72
CA LEU A 76 -2.34 -15.14 -6.77
C LEU A 76 -2.60 -14.24 -5.55
N ALA A 77 -3.87 -14.05 -5.18
CA ALA A 77 -4.27 -13.28 -4.01
C ALA A 77 -3.72 -13.90 -2.71
N ALA A 78 -3.77 -15.23 -2.57
CA ALA A 78 -3.22 -15.93 -1.42
C ALA A 78 -1.70 -15.74 -1.30
N ILE A 79 -0.96 -15.79 -2.42
CA ILE A 79 0.49 -15.55 -2.46
C ILE A 79 0.81 -14.11 -2.04
N ILE A 80 0.13 -13.12 -2.60
CA ILE A 80 0.33 -11.70 -2.25
C ILE A 80 0.04 -11.49 -0.75
N TYR A 81 -1.07 -12.03 -0.26
CA TYR A 81 -1.45 -11.89 1.14
C TYR A 81 -0.40 -12.51 2.09
N PHE A 82 0.05 -13.73 1.80
CA PHE A 82 0.96 -14.45 2.68
C PHE A 82 2.40 -13.91 2.62
N PHE A 83 2.91 -13.58 1.43
CA PHE A 83 4.31 -13.18 1.24
C PHE A 83 4.56 -11.67 1.27
N VAL A 84 3.53 -10.84 1.09
CA VAL A 84 3.68 -9.37 1.05
C VAL A 84 2.94 -8.74 2.22
N VAL A 85 1.64 -8.98 2.32
CA VAL A 85 0.77 -8.30 3.31
C VAL A 85 1.09 -8.76 4.72
N THR A 86 1.23 -10.08 4.94
CA THR A 86 1.52 -10.63 6.28
C THR A 86 2.86 -10.15 6.86
N PRO A 87 4.00 -10.22 6.15
CA PRO A 87 5.27 -9.69 6.69
C PRO A 87 5.25 -8.17 6.82
N TYR A 88 4.60 -7.45 5.90
CA TYR A 88 4.44 -6.00 6.02
C TYR A 88 3.66 -5.62 7.28
N ASN A 89 2.50 -6.26 7.50
CA ASN A 89 1.69 -6.05 8.71
C ASN A 89 2.46 -6.44 9.98
N LYS A 90 3.23 -7.53 9.94
CA LYS A 90 4.06 -7.98 11.07
C LYS A 90 5.21 -7.01 11.38
N LEU A 91 5.83 -6.42 10.36
CA LEU A 91 6.88 -5.42 10.53
C LEU A 91 6.30 -4.11 11.06
N GLN A 92 5.18 -3.66 10.50
CA GLN A 92 4.50 -2.44 10.94
C GLN A 92 4.01 -2.54 12.39
N ALA A 93 3.49 -3.71 12.80
CA ALA A 93 3.12 -3.97 14.20
C ALA A 93 4.32 -3.95 15.16
N ARG A 94 5.54 -4.24 14.67
CA ARG A 94 6.79 -4.17 15.45
C ARG A 94 7.36 -2.77 15.52
N MET A 95 7.29 -2.02 14.42
CA MET A 95 7.66 -0.59 14.37
C MET A 95 6.73 0.25 15.25
N ALA A 96 5.42 -0.03 15.25
CA ALA A 96 4.45 0.61 16.12
C ALA A 96 4.67 0.36 17.64
N GLN A 97 5.52 -0.61 18.01
CA GLN A 97 5.85 -0.91 19.42
C GLN A 97 7.23 -0.39 19.85
N GLY A 98 8.05 0.11 18.93
CA GLY A 98 9.44 0.49 19.21
C GLY A 98 9.90 1.82 18.63
N ASP A 99 9.14 2.44 17.73
CA ASP A 99 9.51 3.72 17.16
C ASP A 99 8.84 4.87 17.95
N GLU A 100 9.69 5.68 18.56
CA GLU A 100 9.37 7.08 18.80
C GLU A 100 8.80 7.64 17.48
N PRO A 101 7.64 8.32 17.51
CA PRO A 101 6.95 8.70 16.28
C PRO A 101 7.94 9.40 15.37
N ALA A 102 8.05 8.91 14.12
CA ALA A 102 8.86 9.54 13.09
C ALA A 102 8.69 11.06 13.22
N PRO A 103 9.77 11.85 13.30
CA PRO A 103 9.69 13.24 13.70
C PRO A 103 8.57 13.88 12.89
N PRO A 104 7.58 14.49 13.55
CA PRO A 104 6.42 15.04 12.87
C PRO A 104 6.90 15.87 11.70
N SER A 105 6.19 15.81 10.56
CA SER A 105 6.52 16.67 9.43
C SER A 105 6.70 18.10 9.93
N ALA A 106 7.61 18.86 9.32
CA ALA A 106 7.96 20.20 9.80
C ALA A 106 6.70 21.05 10.10
N ASP A 107 5.66 20.89 9.29
CA ASP A 107 4.36 21.51 9.50
C ASP A 107 3.66 21.05 10.80
N ILE A 108 3.62 19.75 11.09
CA ILE A 108 3.02 19.21 12.32
C ILE A 108 3.84 19.64 13.55
N ALA A 109 5.17 19.69 13.43
CA ALA A 109 6.05 20.21 14.48
C ALA A 109 5.76 21.69 14.77
N LEU A 110 5.70 22.52 13.73
CA LEU A 110 5.34 23.94 13.82
C LEU A 110 3.93 24.13 14.39
N LEU A 111 2.95 23.32 13.98
CA LEU A 111 1.59 23.38 14.52
C LEU A 111 1.54 23.00 15.99
N THR A 112 2.40 22.08 16.44
CA THR A 112 2.53 21.72 17.85
C THR A 112 3.11 22.88 18.66
N GLU A 113 4.18 23.50 18.15
CA GLU A 113 4.76 24.71 18.77
C GLU A 113 3.74 25.85 18.82
N ILE A 114 3.02 26.11 17.72
CA ILE A 114 1.97 27.15 17.67
C ILE A 114 0.86 26.85 18.68
N ARG A 115 0.40 25.59 18.80
CA ARG A 115 -0.60 25.17 19.80
C ARG A 115 -0.09 25.45 21.21
N ASP A 116 1.15 25.11 21.51
CA ASP A 116 1.73 25.24 22.84
C ASP A 116 1.93 26.73 23.21
N LEU A 117 2.34 27.55 22.24
CA LEU A 117 2.42 29.01 22.40
C LEU A 117 1.03 29.64 22.62
N LEU A 118 0.00 29.17 21.91
CA LEU A 118 -1.39 29.61 22.11
C LEU A 118 -1.94 29.17 23.46
N ALA A 119 -1.68 27.94 23.88
CA ALA A 119 -2.08 27.43 25.19
C ALA A 119 -1.41 28.24 26.33
N GLY A 120 -0.11 28.54 26.20
CA GLY A 120 0.62 29.41 27.14
C GLY A 120 0.08 30.84 27.19
N ARG A 121 -0.35 31.39 26.05
CA ARG A 121 -0.98 32.72 25.97
C ARG A 121 -2.38 32.74 26.58
N ALA A 122 -3.19 31.70 26.34
CA ALA A 122 -4.52 31.55 26.93
C ALA A 122 -4.46 31.44 28.47
N GLY A 123 -3.44 30.76 29.01
CA GLY A 123 -3.19 30.72 30.45
C GLY A 123 -2.76 32.07 31.04
N SER A 124 -1.96 32.85 30.31
CA SER A 124 -1.46 34.15 30.77
C SER A 124 -2.52 35.27 30.73
N GLY A 125 -3.48 35.19 29.80
CA GLY A 125 -4.58 36.16 29.70
C GLY A 125 -5.58 36.10 30.85
N ASN A 126 -5.69 34.95 31.55
CA ASN A 126 -6.61 34.78 32.68
C ASN A 126 -6.05 35.29 34.02
N VAL A 127 -4.73 35.52 34.14
CA VAL A 127 -4.09 35.97 35.39
C VAL A 127 -4.14 37.50 35.54
N GLN A 128 -4.21 38.24 34.44
CA GLN A 128 -4.14 39.71 34.46
C GLN A 128 -5.51 40.41 34.61
N GLY A 129 -6.62 39.65 34.54
CA GLY A 129 -7.99 40.18 34.69
C GLY A 129 -8.58 40.17 36.11
N GLY A 130 -7.88 39.59 37.10
CA GLY A 130 -8.42 39.36 38.46
C GLY A 130 -7.80 40.19 39.59
N GLY A 131 -6.85 41.09 39.31
CA GLY A 131 -5.99 41.73 40.33
C GLY A 131 -6.35 43.14 40.78
N GLY A 132 -7.53 43.68 40.46
CA GLY A 132 -7.88 45.05 40.79
C GLY A 132 -9.26 45.17 41.41
N LEU A 133 -9.41 44.79 42.69
CA LEU A 133 -10.53 45.12 43.57
C LEU A 133 -10.18 44.73 45.04
N THR A 134 -9.15 45.36 45.61
CA THR A 134 -9.01 45.59 47.07
C THR A 134 -8.21 46.86 47.28
#